data_AF-A0A9N8JPN1-F1
#
_entry.id   AF-A0A9N8JPN1-F1
#
_cell.length_a   1.000
_cell.length_b   1.000
_cell.length_c   1.000
_cell.angle_alpha   90.00
_cell.angle_beta   90.00
_cell.angle_gamma   90.00
#
_symmetry.space_group_name_H-M   'P 1'
#
loop_
_entity.id
_entity.type
_entity.pdbx_description
1 polymer ?
#
loop_
_entity_poly.entity_id
_entity_poly.type
_entity_poly.pdbx_seq_one_letter_code
_entity_poly.pdbx_strand_id
1 'polypeptide(L)'
;MATNTAPKIIDIRQDGGGLTPLVPQIREGLNAREGQEKKLPTLLLYSEGWLEAFEKITYLDEYYPTGQEIQVLEAYADRIADRIALESDSMLVELGSGYVQPPCRT
;
A
#
# COMPACT_ATOMS: atom_id res chain seq x y z
N MET A 1 18.85 -3.02 -29.38
CA MET A 1 17.57 -3.72 -29.08
C MET A 1 17.51 -3.85 -27.58
N ALA A 2 16.66 -3.08 -26.89
CA ALA A 2 16.55 -3.16 -25.43
C ALA A 2 15.71 -4.39 -25.07
N THR A 3 16.31 -5.33 -24.33
CA THR A 3 15.60 -6.48 -23.77
C THR A 3 14.71 -5.99 -22.63
N ASN A 4 13.40 -5.98 -22.85
CA ASN A 4 12.42 -5.71 -21.80
C ASN A 4 12.30 -6.96 -20.92
N THR A 5 13.19 -7.09 -19.94
CA THR A 5 13.14 -8.18 -18.96
C THR A 5 12.14 -7.77 -17.89
N ALA A 6 11.01 -8.48 -17.80
CA ALA A 6 10.04 -8.25 -16.74
C ALA A 6 10.70 -8.33 -15.35
N PRO A 7 10.31 -7.47 -14.39
CA PRO A 7 10.93 -7.45 -13.07
C PRO A 7 10.69 -8.78 -12.32
N LYS A 8 11.71 -9.24 -11.60
CA LYS A 8 11.61 -10.45 -10.75
C LYS A 8 10.83 -10.10 -9.47
N ILE A 9 9.65 -10.69 -9.30
CA ILE A 9 8.83 -10.51 -8.10
C ILE A 9 9.28 -11.50 -7.02
N ILE A 10 9.61 -10.99 -5.83
CA ILE A 10 9.98 -11.79 -4.65
C ILE A 10 8.90 -11.62 -3.59
N ASP A 11 8.26 -12.71 -3.17
CA ASP A 11 7.34 -12.70 -2.03
C ASP A 11 8.12 -12.82 -0.72
N ILE A 12 8.07 -11.76 0.09
CA ILE A 12 8.83 -11.64 1.35
C ILE A 12 8.01 -12.01 2.59
N ARG A 13 6.79 -12.52 2.43
CA ARG A 13 5.91 -12.88 3.55
C ARG A 13 6.44 -14.17 4.21
N GLN A 14 7.04 -14.05 5.40
CA GLN A 14 7.34 -15.19 6.27
C GLN A 14 6.18 -15.48 7.24
N ASP A 15 5.88 -16.76 7.50
CA ASP A 15 4.90 -17.34 8.44
C ASP A 15 4.13 -16.33 9.33
N GLY A 16 3.08 -15.72 8.77
CA GLY A 16 2.12 -14.91 9.54
C GLY A 16 2.61 -13.51 9.95
N GLY A 17 3.76 -13.06 9.45
CA GLY A 17 4.10 -11.65 9.25
C GLY A 17 3.88 -10.71 10.43
N GLY A 18 4.27 -11.06 11.66
CA GLY A 18 4.41 -10.10 12.78
C GLY A 18 3.16 -9.30 13.18
N LEU A 19 2.01 -9.52 12.56
CA LEU A 19 0.78 -8.82 12.86
C LEU A 19 0.22 -9.41 14.15
N THR A 20 0.03 -8.55 15.16
CA THR A 20 -0.68 -8.94 16.37
C THR A 20 -2.05 -9.50 15.98
N PRO A 21 -2.49 -10.64 16.54
CA PRO A 21 -3.79 -11.22 16.18
C PRO A 21 -4.92 -10.19 16.28
N LEU A 22 -5.76 -10.11 15.24
CA LEU A 22 -6.82 -9.09 15.16
C LEU A 22 -7.91 -9.26 16.24
N VAL A 23 -8.26 -10.50 16.56
CA VAL A 23 -9.34 -10.82 17.51
C VAL A 23 -9.11 -10.19 18.89
N PRO A 24 -7.93 -10.36 19.54
CA PRO A 24 -7.61 -9.65 20.78
C PRO A 24 -7.77 -8.12 20.69
N GLN A 25 -7.28 -7.49 19.61
CA GLN A 25 -7.34 -6.03 19.45
C GLN A 25 -8.77 -5.51 19.31
N ILE A 26 -9.60 -6.23 18.53
CA ILE A 26 -11.03 -5.92 18.39
C ILE A 26 -11.72 -6.05 19.74
N ARG A 27 -11.48 -7.15 20.46
CA ARG A 27 -12.10 -7.39 21.77
C ARG A 27 -11.71 -6.32 22.78
N GLU A 28 -10.44 -5.93 22.81
CA GLU A 28 -9.95 -4.86 23.69
C GLU A 28 -10.59 -3.51 23.34
N GLY A 29 -10.58 -3.13 22.06
CA GLY A 29 -11.12 -1.85 21.59
C GLY A 29 -12.64 -1.72 21.77
N LEU A 30 -13.40 -2.82 21.71
CA LEU A 30 -14.84 -2.83 21.96
C LEU A 30 -15.21 -2.87 23.45
N ASN A 31 -14.34 -3.40 24.31
CA ASN A 31 -14.51 -3.46 25.76
C ASN A 31 -13.95 -2.22 26.50
N ALA A 32 -13.86 -1.07 25.81
CA ALA A 32 -13.49 0.20 26.42
C ALA A 32 -14.39 0.51 27.63
N ARG A 33 -13.81 1.00 28.72
CA ARG A 33 -14.56 1.32 29.95
C ARG A 33 -15.50 2.51 29.72
N GLU A 34 -16.48 2.68 30.60
CA GLU A 34 -17.36 3.84 30.56
C GLU A 34 -16.54 5.15 30.57
N GLY A 35 -16.86 6.06 29.66
CA GLY A 35 -16.09 7.28 29.42
C GLY A 35 -14.85 7.14 28.53
N GLN A 36 -14.53 5.93 28.05
CA GLN A 36 -13.47 5.71 27.05
C GLN A 36 -14.03 5.51 25.63
N GLU A 37 -13.28 5.96 24.63
CA GLU A 37 -13.64 5.80 23.22
C GLU A 37 -13.37 4.36 22.74
N LYS A 38 -14.36 3.77 22.05
CA LYS A 38 -14.20 2.46 21.40
C LYS A 38 -13.33 2.59 20.16
N LYS A 39 -12.45 1.62 19.94
CA LYS A 39 -11.51 1.61 18.80
C LYS A 39 -11.57 0.29 18.06
N LEU A 40 -11.25 0.34 16.77
CA LEU A 40 -11.08 -0.82 15.92
C LEU A 40 -9.75 -0.70 15.16
N PRO A 41 -9.03 -1.82 14.92
CA PRO A 41 -7.82 -1.79 14.10
C PRO A 41 -8.12 -1.31 12.68
N THR A 42 -7.30 -0.38 12.17
CA THR A 42 -7.43 0.14 10.80
C THR A 42 -7.23 -0.93 9.73
N LEU A 43 -6.56 -2.04 10.06
CA LEU A 43 -6.40 -3.19 9.16
C LEU A 43 -7.75 -3.76 8.68
N LEU A 44 -8.83 -3.57 9.44
CA LEU A 44 -10.18 -3.97 9.03
C LEU A 44 -10.71 -3.20 7.81
N LEU A 45 -10.11 -2.06 7.47
CA LEU A 45 -10.44 -1.27 6.28
C LEU A 45 -9.80 -1.82 4.99
N TYR A 46 -8.98 -2.86 5.08
CA TYR A 46 -8.28 -3.45 3.93
C TYR A 46 -8.95 -4.75 3.44
N SER A 47 -10.27 -4.87 3.60
CA SER A 47 -11.03 -5.92 2.91
C SER A 47 -11.19 -5.56 1.43
N GLU A 48 -11.42 -6.56 0.58
CA GLU A 48 -11.60 -6.37 -0.86
C GLU A 48 -12.65 -5.29 -1.19
N GLY A 49 -13.82 -5.34 -0.54
CA GLY A 49 -14.89 -4.37 -0.77
C GLY A 49 -14.54 -2.95 -0.30
N TRP A 50 -13.78 -2.81 0.79
CA TRP A 50 -13.31 -1.49 1.23
C TRP A 50 -12.21 -0.94 0.33
N LEU A 51 -11.31 -1.78 -0.17
CA LEU A 51 -10.26 -1.37 -1.09
C LEU A 51 -10.82 -0.86 -2.42
N GLU A 52 -11.85 -1.51 -2.97
CA GLU A 52 -12.54 -1.02 -4.18
C GLU A 52 -13.21 0.35 -3.94
N ALA A 53 -13.80 0.55 -2.76
CA ALA A 53 -14.37 1.85 -2.39
C ALA A 53 -13.29 2.91 -2.17
N PHE A 54 -12.19 2.55 -1.54
CA PHE A 54 -11.07 3.44 -1.28
C PHE A 54 -10.36 3.88 -2.56
N GLU A 55 -10.22 2.98 -3.54
CA GLU A 55 -9.72 3.34 -4.87
C GLU A 55 -10.54 4.47 -5.48
N LYS A 56 -11.88 4.40 -5.42
CA LYS A 56 -12.76 5.47 -5.93
C LYS A 56 -12.54 6.78 -5.17
N ILE A 57 -12.30 6.72 -3.86
CA ILE A 57 -11.98 7.89 -3.04
C ILE A 57 -10.66 8.54 -3.49
N THR A 58 -9.65 7.75 -3.87
CA THR A 58 -8.33 8.31 -4.26
C THR A 58 -8.35 9.18 -5.53
N TYR A 59 -9.43 9.13 -6.31
CA TYR A 59 -9.62 9.97 -7.50
C TYR A 59 -10.54 11.18 -7.26
N LEU A 60 -11.04 11.38 -6.04
CA LEU A 60 -11.82 12.58 -5.69
C LEU A 60 -10.90 13.79 -5.51
N ASP A 61 -11.31 14.95 -6.02
CA ASP A 61 -10.55 16.20 -5.89
C ASP A 61 -10.32 16.59 -4.41
N GLU A 62 -11.26 16.27 -3.54
CA GLU A 62 -11.16 16.52 -2.09
C GLU A 62 -10.11 15.62 -1.43
N TYR A 63 -9.83 14.44 -2.00
CA TYR A 63 -8.80 13.51 -1.53
C TYR A 63 -7.49 13.73 -2.32
N TYR A 64 -6.90 14.90 -2.14
CA TYR A 64 -5.67 15.29 -2.83
C TYR A 64 -4.41 14.40 -2.63
N PRO A 65 -4.23 13.58 -1.56
CA PRO A 65 -2.95 12.90 -1.32
C PRO A 65 -2.46 12.05 -2.48
N THR A 66 -3.33 11.22 -3.08
CA THR A 66 -2.95 10.35 -4.20
C THR A 66 -2.61 11.17 -5.45
N GLY A 67 -3.41 12.21 -5.75
CA GLY A 67 -3.14 13.09 -6.88
C GLY A 67 -1.82 13.85 -6.76
N GLN A 68 -1.43 14.26 -5.54
CA GLN A 68 -0.13 14.90 -5.30
C GLN A 68 1.04 13.92 -5.39
N GLU A 69 0.88 12.69 -4.88
CA GLU A 69 1.88 11.63 -5.03
C GLU A 69 2.15 11.33 -6.50
N ILE A 70 1.10 11.16 -7.32
CA ILE A 70 1.21 10.94 -8.76
C ILE A 70 1.98 12.09 -9.41
N GLN A 71 1.62 13.35 -9.15
CA GLN A 71 2.31 14.51 -9.72
C GLN A 71 3.80 14.56 -9.38
N VAL A 72 4.16 14.23 -8.13
CA VAL A 72 5.57 14.18 -7.71
C VAL A 72 6.31 13.04 -8.40
N LEU A 73 5.70 11.86 -8.49
CA LEU A 73 6.31 10.71 -9.16
C LEU A 73 6.46 10.95 -10.66
N GLU A 74 5.46 11.49 -11.35
CA GLU A 74 5.56 11.87 -12.77
C GLU A 74 6.66 12.91 -13.02
N ALA A 75 6.83 13.87 -12.11
CA ALA A 75 7.84 14.91 -12.26
C ALA A 75 9.27 14.45 -11.95
N TYR A 76 9.46 13.43 -11.10
CA TYR A 76 10.76 13.10 -10.52
C TYR A 76 11.17 11.62 -10.61
N ALA A 77 10.35 10.72 -11.17
CA ALA A 77 10.64 9.29 -11.26
C ALA A 77 12.01 8.99 -11.87
N ASP A 78 12.37 9.62 -12.99
CA ASP A 78 13.66 9.41 -13.65
C ASP A 78 14.83 9.77 -12.72
N ARG A 79 14.72 10.91 -12.01
CA ARG A 79 15.75 11.35 -11.06
C ARG A 79 15.88 10.42 -9.85
N ILE A 80 14.78 9.81 -9.42
CA ILE A 80 14.78 8.82 -8.34
C ILE A 80 15.44 7.53 -8.85
N ALA A 81 15.08 7.07 -10.04
CA ALA A 81 15.65 5.89 -10.67
C ALA A 81 17.16 6.03 -10.89
N ASP A 82 17.62 7.18 -11.41
CA ASP A 82 19.04 7.49 -11.59
C ASP A 82 19.82 7.39 -10.28
N ARG A 83 19.23 7.84 -9.17
CA ARG A 83 19.85 7.77 -7.83
C ARG A 83 19.95 6.35 -7.32
N ILE A 84 18.92 5.53 -7.53
CA ILE A 84 18.91 4.12 -7.17
C ILE A 84 19.97 3.35 -7.99
N ALA A 85 20.12 3.70 -9.26
CA ALA A 85 21.07 3.08 -10.18
C ALA A 85 22.56 3.44 -9.92
N LEU A 86 22.86 4.38 -9.02
CA LEU A 86 24.23 4.73 -8.67
C LEU A 86 24.97 3.58 -7.96
N GLU A 87 24.23 2.76 -7.22
CA GLU A 87 24.76 1.61 -6.49
C GLU A 87 24.47 0.32 -7.28
N SER A 88 25.49 -0.53 -7.43
CA SER A 88 25.30 -1.87 -7.99
C SER A 88 24.46 -2.71 -7.01
N ASP A 89 23.60 -3.59 -7.54
CA ASP A 89 22.72 -4.47 -6.75
C ASP A 89 21.66 -3.76 -5.89
N SER A 90 21.26 -2.54 -6.26
CA SER A 90 20.14 -1.85 -5.62
C SER A 90 18.79 -2.56 -5.86
N MET A 91 17.88 -2.46 -4.90
CA MET A 91 16.56 -3.10 -4.93
C MET A 91 15.46 -2.10 -4.58
N LEU A 92 14.39 -2.11 -5.35
CA LEU A 92 13.16 -1.37 -5.04
C LEU A 92 12.19 -2.29 -4.30
N VAL A 93 11.74 -1.86 -3.12
CA VAL A 93 10.77 -2.60 -2.30
C VAL A 93 9.54 -1.74 -2.10
N GLU A 94 8.39 -2.22 -2.60
CA GLU A 94 7.10 -1.59 -2.38
C GLU A 94 6.42 -2.20 -1.15
N LEU A 95 6.17 -1.38 -0.14
CA LEU A 95 5.56 -1.81 1.12
C LEU A 95 4.06 -1.55 1.11
N GLY A 96 3.31 -2.58 0.73
CA GLY A 96 1.86 -2.52 0.60
C GLY A 96 1.46 -2.17 -0.83
N SER A 97 1.17 -3.19 -1.62
CA SER A 97 0.77 -3.03 -3.02
C SER A 97 -0.62 -2.41 -3.22
N GLY A 98 -1.37 -2.18 -2.12
CA GLY A 98 -2.78 -1.78 -2.21
C GLY A 98 -3.63 -2.76 -3.03
N TYR A 99 -4.70 -2.23 -3.62
CA TYR A 99 -5.43 -2.88 -4.71
C TYR A 99 -4.78 -2.45 -6.03
N VAL A 100 -3.87 -3.27 -6.54
CA VAL A 100 -3.31 -3.07 -7.87
C VAL A 100 -4.36 -3.55 -8.88
N GLN A 101 -4.98 -2.64 -9.63
CA GLN A 101 -5.70 -3.07 -10.83
C GLN A 101 -4.71 -3.82 -11.72
N PRO A 102 -4.99 -5.08 -12.11
CA PRO A 102 -4.09 -5.81 -12.98
C PRO A 102 -3.86 -5.00 -14.26
N PRO A 103 -2.61 -4.90 -14.74
CA PRO A 103 -2.30 -4.12 -15.92
C PRO A 103 -3.06 -4.69 -17.12
N CYS A 104 -3.92 -3.87 -17.72
CA CYS A 104 -4.47 -4.05 -19.06
C CYS A 104 -5.22 -5.38 -19.30
N ARG A 105 -6.55 -5.37 -19.19
CA ARG A 105 -7.37 -6.29 -20.00
C ARG A 105 -7.49 -5.68 -21.40
N THR A 106 -6.71 -6.22 -22.34
CA THR A 106 -6.92 -6.07 -23.79
C THR A 106 -8.26 -6.64 -24.21
#